data_AF-A0AAD8EAU7-F1
#
_entry.id   AF-A0AAD8EAU7-F1
#
_cell.length_a   1.000
_cell.length_b   1.000
_cell.length_c   1.000
_cell.angle_alpha   90.00
_cell.angle_beta   90.00
_cell.angle_gamma   90.00
#
_symmetry.space_group_name_H-M   'P 1'
#
loop_
_entity.id
_entity.type
_entity.pdbx_description
1 polymer ?
#
loop_
_entity_poly.entity_id
_entity_poly.type
_entity_poly.pdbx_seq_one_letter_code
_entity_poly.pdbx_strand_id
1 'polypeptide(L)'
;KYSDKDPSEEEDMEAYHCFIECVSKGTQVADDTGYVNLESMVKHRSSMFEKDEINEFVKKWFSQCVKEGNECAQNIQNKKKGSVKCNPAEEYVRLCLDFHATKECPEHLKTHDEVCNEIATEKTWDPHGECNP
;
A
#
# COMPACT_ATOMS: atom_id res chain seq x y z
N LYS A 1 21.75 7.53 -15.45
CA LYS A 1 21.78 6.24 -16.16
C LYS A 1 20.45 5.58 -15.85
N TYR A 2 19.51 5.59 -16.78
CA TYR A 2 18.16 5.06 -16.55
C TYR A 2 18.08 3.62 -17.06
N SER A 3 17.43 2.79 -16.22
CA SER A 3 16.81 1.47 -16.45
C SER A 3 17.68 0.33 -17.02
N ASP A 4 18.29 -0.43 -16.11
CA ASP A 4 18.49 -1.88 -16.28
C ASP A 4 17.39 -2.64 -15.52
N LYS A 5 16.13 -2.15 -15.52
CA LYS A 5 15.02 -2.97 -15.04
C LYS A 5 14.65 -3.93 -16.16
N ASP A 6 14.66 -5.22 -15.86
CA ASP A 6 14.24 -6.25 -16.80
C ASP A 6 12.79 -5.96 -17.21
N PRO A 7 12.46 -5.93 -18.51
CA PRO A 7 11.08 -5.72 -18.97
C PRO A 7 10.06 -6.65 -18.29
N SER A 8 10.49 -7.85 -17.88
CA SER A 8 9.66 -8.77 -17.11
C SER A 8 9.27 -8.24 -15.72
N GLU A 9 10.14 -7.49 -15.04
CA GLU A 9 9.81 -6.88 -13.75
C GLU A 9 8.76 -5.77 -13.88
N GLU A 10 8.79 -4.99 -14.96
CA GLU A 10 7.78 -3.96 -15.19
C GLU A 10 6.42 -4.57 -15.55
N GLU A 11 6.40 -5.64 -16.34
CA GLU A 11 5.18 -6.38 -16.68
C GLU A 11 4.58 -7.09 -15.45
N ASP A 12 5.41 -7.70 -14.61
CA ASP A 12 4.97 -8.36 -13.38
C ASP A 12 4.39 -7.36 -12.37
N MET A 13 5.03 -6.19 -12.22
CA MET A 13 4.52 -5.12 -11.37
C MET A 13 3.19 -4.56 -11.90
N GLU A 14 3.06 -4.36 -13.22
CA GLU A 14 1.79 -3.90 -13.80
C GLU A 14 0.67 -4.95 -13.60
N ALA A 15 0.98 -6.23 -13.79
CA ALA A 15 0.03 -7.31 -13.54
C ALA A 15 -0.42 -7.35 -12.07
N TYR A 16 0.52 -7.13 -11.14
CA TYR A 16 0.23 -7.02 -9.72
C TYR A 16 -0.67 -5.82 -9.40
N HIS A 17 -0.39 -4.63 -9.96
CA HIS A 17 -1.26 -3.45 -9.80
C HIS A 17 -2.67 -3.71 -10.29
N CYS A 18 -2.83 -4.33 -11.45
CA CYS A 18 -4.13 -4.69 -11.99
C CYS A 18 -4.88 -5.69 -11.12
N PHE A 19 -4.18 -6.70 -10.57
CA PHE A 19 -4.76 -7.64 -9.64
C PHE A 19 -5.27 -6.93 -8.37
N ILE A 20 -4.44 -6.09 -7.77
CA ILE A 20 -4.79 -5.35 -6.56
C ILE A 20 -5.95 -4.37 -6.80
N GLU A 21 -5.95 -3.62 -7.90
CA GLU A 21 -7.07 -2.73 -8.25
C GLU A 21 -8.37 -3.52 -8.45
N CYS A 22 -8.31 -4.65 -9.16
CA CYS A 22 -9.46 -5.51 -9.39
C CYS A 22 -10.07 -6.00 -8.07
N VAL A 23 -9.23 -6.50 -7.15
CA VAL A 23 -9.68 -6.92 -5.82
C VAL A 23 -10.27 -5.73 -5.06
N SER A 24 -9.64 -4.56 -5.13
CA SER A 24 -10.07 -3.37 -4.39
C SER A 24 -11.43 -2.82 -4.85
N LYS A 25 -11.69 -2.86 -6.17
CA LYS A 25 -13.00 -2.54 -6.73
C LYS A 25 -14.03 -3.60 -6.34
N GLY A 26 -13.64 -4.88 -6.38
CA GLY A 26 -14.50 -6.00 -5.98
C GLY A 26 -14.92 -5.96 -4.50
N THR A 27 -14.06 -5.47 -3.61
CA THR A 27 -14.36 -5.26 -2.19
C THR A 27 -14.93 -3.88 -1.89
N GLN A 28 -15.12 -3.03 -2.90
CA GLN A 28 -15.62 -1.66 -2.79
C GLN A 28 -14.75 -0.74 -1.92
N VAL A 29 -13.47 -1.07 -1.72
CA VAL A 29 -12.54 -0.17 -1.02
C VAL A 29 -11.97 0.90 -1.96
N ALA A 30 -11.97 0.64 -3.27
CA ALA A 30 -11.62 1.60 -4.31
C ALA A 30 -12.83 1.99 -5.17
N ASP A 31 -12.80 3.20 -5.73
CA ASP A 31 -13.79 3.69 -6.68
C ASP A 31 -13.60 3.10 -8.09
N ASP A 32 -14.47 3.48 -9.03
CA ASP A 32 -14.41 3.00 -10.42
C ASP A 32 -13.13 3.40 -11.16
N THR A 33 -12.40 4.41 -10.65
CA THR A 33 -11.11 4.85 -11.17
C THR A 33 -9.92 4.27 -10.42
N GLY A 34 -10.17 3.40 -9.43
CA GLY A 34 -9.17 2.67 -8.67
C GLY A 34 -8.52 3.46 -7.53
N TYR A 35 -9.03 4.64 -7.18
CA TYR A 35 -8.57 5.38 -6.00
C TYR A 35 -9.25 4.85 -4.74
N VAL A 36 -8.50 4.79 -3.64
CA VAL A 36 -8.97 4.22 -2.39
C VAL A 36 -9.87 5.20 -1.65
N ASN A 37 -11.03 4.72 -1.21
CA ASN A 37 -11.96 5.46 -0.37
C ASN A 37 -11.70 5.13 1.11
N LEU A 38 -11.34 6.15 1.89
CA LEU A 38 -10.98 5.99 3.31
C LEU A 38 -12.07 5.30 4.13
N GLU A 39 -13.32 5.77 4.04
CA GLU A 39 -14.43 5.22 4.83
C GLU A 39 -14.68 3.76 4.50
N SER A 40 -14.65 3.42 3.21
CA SER A 40 -14.85 2.06 2.73
C SER A 40 -13.71 1.14 3.15
N MET A 41 -12.46 1.61 3.08
CA MET A 41 -11.30 0.87 3.54
C MET A 41 -11.33 0.63 5.06
N VAL A 42 -11.63 1.65 5.86
CA VAL A 42 -11.79 1.52 7.32
C VAL A 42 -12.89 0.51 7.64
N LYS A 43 -14.05 0.60 6.98
CA LYS A 43 -15.17 -0.34 7.18
C LYS A 43 -14.78 -1.76 6.81
N HIS A 44 -14.15 -1.97 5.66
CA HIS A 44 -13.73 -3.28 5.18
C HIS A 44 -12.70 -3.91 6.14
N ARG A 45 -11.66 -3.16 6.53
CA ARG A 45 -10.57 -3.69 7.37
C ARG A 45 -11.01 -3.88 8.83
N SER A 46 -11.86 -3.00 9.37
CA SER A 46 -12.43 -3.19 10.71
C SER A 46 -13.31 -4.44 10.81
N SER A 47 -13.86 -4.94 9.69
CA SER A 47 -14.57 -6.23 9.67
C SER A 47 -13.66 -7.46 9.65
N MET A 48 -12.37 -7.29 9.37
CA MET A 48 -11.39 -8.37 9.29
C MET A 48 -10.60 -8.58 10.59
N PHE A 49 -10.54 -7.56 11.46
CA PHE A 49 -9.72 -7.59 12.67
C PHE A 49 -10.58 -7.49 13.93
N GLU A 50 -10.58 -8.57 14.72
CA GLU A 50 -11.31 -8.65 15.99
C GLU A 50 -10.56 -7.99 17.17
N LYS A 51 -9.26 -7.64 17.00
CA LYS A 51 -8.43 -7.09 18.07
C LYS A 51 -8.46 -5.57 18.10
N ASP A 52 -8.80 -5.02 19.27
CA ASP A 52 -8.86 -3.57 19.51
C ASP A 52 -7.54 -2.85 19.20
N GLU A 53 -6.40 -3.46 19.49
CA GLU A 53 -5.08 -2.87 19.23
C GLU A 53 -4.77 -2.75 17.73
N ILE A 54 -5.21 -3.72 16.92
CA ILE A 54 -5.09 -3.64 15.46
C ILE A 54 -6.04 -2.57 14.93
N ASN A 55 -7.24 -2.45 15.51
CA ASN A 55 -8.21 -1.43 15.14
C ASN A 55 -7.74 0.00 15.48
N GLU A 56 -7.05 0.21 16.59
CA GLU A 56 -6.42 1.49 16.96
C GLU A 56 -5.32 1.88 15.96
N PHE A 57 -4.43 0.93 15.63
CA PHE A 57 -3.39 1.12 14.62
C PHE A 57 -3.99 1.50 13.25
N VAL A 58 -4.99 0.73 12.82
CA VAL A 58 -5.74 0.94 11.56
C VAL A 58 -6.34 2.35 11.54
N LYS A 59 -7.04 2.76 12.60
CA LYS A 59 -7.66 4.10 12.67
C LYS A 59 -6.63 5.22 12.61
N LYS A 60 -5.46 5.04 13.25
CA LYS A 60 -4.41 6.06 13.29
C LYS A 60 -3.79 6.32 11.91
N TRP A 61 -3.48 5.27 11.15
CA TRP A 61 -2.67 5.40 9.93
C TRP A 61 -3.47 5.40 8.63
N PHE A 62 -4.70 4.88 8.60
CA PHE A 62 -5.46 4.77 7.35
C PHE A 62 -5.70 6.10 6.66
N SER A 63 -6.05 7.15 7.39
CA SER A 63 -6.30 8.46 6.76
C SER A 63 -5.05 9.00 6.07
N GLN A 64 -3.87 8.81 6.68
CA GLN A 64 -2.62 9.27 6.10
C GLN A 64 -2.21 8.38 4.92
N CYS A 65 -2.21 7.06 5.10
CA CYS A 65 -1.80 6.13 4.05
C CYS A 65 -2.72 6.17 2.82
N VAL A 66 -4.04 6.33 3.01
CA VAL A 66 -4.98 6.52 1.88
C VAL A 66 -4.68 7.79 1.12
N LYS A 67 -4.39 8.88 1.83
CA LYS A 67 -4.01 10.14 1.21
C LYS A 67 -2.70 10.00 0.42
N GLU A 68 -1.65 9.50 1.05
CA GLU A 68 -0.33 9.31 0.42
C GLU A 68 -0.41 8.38 -0.79
N GLY A 69 -1.11 7.24 -0.66
CA GLY A 69 -1.27 6.27 -1.75
C GLY A 69 -2.03 6.83 -2.95
N ASN A 70 -3.12 7.57 -2.70
CA ASN A 70 -3.87 8.23 -3.78
C ASN A 70 -3.05 9.34 -4.45
N GLU A 71 -2.34 10.17 -3.68
CA GLU A 71 -1.44 11.21 -4.22
C GLU A 71 -0.32 10.58 -5.05
N CYS A 72 0.25 9.46 -4.60
CA CYS A 72 1.27 8.70 -5.31
C CYS A 72 0.78 8.21 -6.66
N ALA A 73 -0.38 7.53 -6.67
CA ALA A 73 -1.00 7.02 -7.87
C ALA A 73 -1.33 8.12 -8.86
N GLN A 74 -1.87 9.25 -8.38
CA GLN A 74 -2.17 10.39 -9.22
C GLN A 74 -0.90 10.96 -9.87
N ASN A 75 0.19 11.08 -9.11
CA ASN A 75 1.48 11.53 -9.65
C ASN A 75 2.01 10.60 -10.74
N ILE A 76 1.88 9.29 -10.55
CA ILE A 76 2.30 8.28 -11.53
C ILE A 76 1.45 8.36 -12.79
N GLN A 77 0.12 8.42 -12.67
CA GLN A 77 -0.79 8.57 -13.81
C GLN A 77 -0.48 9.85 -14.61
N ASN A 78 -0.23 10.96 -13.92
CA ASN A 78 0.11 12.24 -14.56
C ASN A 78 1.42 12.19 -15.33
N LYS A 79 2.46 11.52 -14.79
CA LYS A 79 3.77 11.40 -15.44
C LYS A 79 3.74 10.43 -16.63
N LYS A 80 3.05 9.31 -16.47
CA LYS A 80 2.99 8.22 -17.45
C LYS A 80 1.89 8.42 -18.52
N LYS A 81 1.10 9.50 -18.44
CA LYS A 81 0.15 9.98 -19.47
C LYS A 81 -0.71 8.86 -20.09
N GLY A 82 -1.24 7.97 -19.26
CA GLY A 82 -2.12 6.88 -19.71
C GLY A 82 -1.41 5.60 -20.16
N SER A 83 -0.09 5.47 -19.99
CA SER A 83 0.60 4.18 -20.13
C SER A 83 0.43 3.26 -18.91
N VAL A 84 -0.20 3.76 -17.84
CA VAL A 84 -0.56 3.00 -16.64
C VAL A 84 -1.94 2.42 -16.88
N LYS A 85 -2.02 1.09 -17.04
CA LYS A 85 -3.32 0.42 -17.27
C LYS A 85 -4.18 0.38 -16.01
N CYS A 86 -3.55 0.27 -14.85
CA CYS A 86 -4.21 0.02 -13.58
C CYS A 86 -3.72 0.96 -12.49
N ASN A 87 -4.62 1.42 -11.64
CA ASN A 87 -4.35 2.40 -10.60
C ASN A 87 -3.60 1.75 -9.42
N PRO A 88 -2.36 2.19 -9.11
CA PRO A 88 -1.56 1.57 -8.05
C PRO A 88 -1.90 2.08 -6.64
N ALA A 89 -2.97 2.87 -6.47
CA ALA A 89 -3.29 3.52 -5.20
C ALA A 89 -3.32 2.54 -4.01
N GLU A 90 -4.10 1.45 -4.08
CA GLU A 90 -4.20 0.49 -2.97
C GLU A 90 -2.86 -0.16 -2.62
N GLU A 91 -1.97 -0.42 -3.59
CA GLU A 91 -0.65 -0.94 -3.27
C GLU A 91 0.11 0.05 -2.39
N TYR A 92 0.14 1.33 -2.77
CA TYR A 92 0.84 2.34 -1.98
C TYR A 92 0.19 2.57 -0.62
N VAL A 93 -1.14 2.46 -0.52
CA VAL A 93 -1.80 2.45 0.79
C VAL A 93 -1.32 1.26 1.62
N ARG A 94 -1.27 0.05 1.03
CA ARG A 94 -0.80 -1.16 1.71
C ARG A 94 0.65 -1.02 2.18
N LEU A 95 1.55 -0.54 1.33
CA LEU A 95 2.97 -0.38 1.67
C LEU A 95 3.18 0.61 2.83
N CYS A 96 2.46 1.73 2.82
CA CYS A 96 2.45 2.68 3.93
C CYS A 96 1.96 2.01 5.23
N LEU A 97 0.85 1.26 5.17
CA LEU A 97 0.30 0.56 6.33
C LEU A 97 1.25 -0.51 6.86
N ASP A 98 1.86 -1.31 5.98
CA ASP A 98 2.81 -2.36 6.34
C ASP A 98 4.06 -1.78 7.01
N PHE A 99 4.53 -0.61 6.55
CA PHE A 99 5.63 0.11 7.18
C PHE A 99 5.29 0.53 8.60
N HIS A 100 4.16 1.21 8.79
CA HIS A 100 3.74 1.63 10.12
C HIS A 100 3.46 0.43 11.04
N ALA A 101 2.89 -0.66 10.50
CA ALA A 101 2.59 -1.87 11.28
C ALA A 101 3.88 -2.53 11.76
N THR A 102 4.92 -2.52 10.93
CA THR A 102 6.24 -3.02 11.30
C THR A 102 6.89 -2.15 12.37
N LYS A 103 6.85 -0.81 12.24
CA LYS A 103 7.50 0.12 13.16
C LYS A 103 6.79 0.24 14.51
N GLU A 104 5.47 0.16 14.53
CA GLU A 104 4.65 0.33 15.73
C GLU A 104 4.08 -1.00 16.27
N CYS A 105 4.61 -2.15 15.80
CA CYS A 105 4.16 -3.46 16.27
C CYS A 105 4.29 -3.54 17.81
N PRO A 106 3.20 -3.80 18.56
CA PRO A 106 3.26 -3.94 20.01
C PRO A 106 4.22 -5.05 20.44
N GLU A 107 5.05 -4.82 21.46
CA GLU A 107 6.09 -5.79 21.84
C GLU A 107 5.56 -7.18 22.19
N HIS A 108 4.37 -7.24 22.80
CA HIS A 108 3.75 -8.52 23.15
C HIS A 108 3.21 -9.30 21.92
N LEU A 109 3.15 -8.66 20.74
CA LEU A 109 2.81 -9.28 19.46
C LEU A 109 4.05 -9.55 18.60
N LYS A 110 5.23 -9.03 18.97
CA LYS A 110 6.47 -9.29 18.24
C LYS A 110 6.96 -10.71 18.50
N THR A 111 7.34 -11.39 17.44
CA THR A 111 8.21 -12.56 17.52
C THR A 111 9.67 -12.10 17.46
N HIS A 112 10.52 -12.71 18.29
CA HIS A 112 11.94 -12.35 18.41
C HIS A 112 12.85 -13.33 17.65
N ASP A 113 12.36 -13.89 16.54
CA ASP A 113 13.19 -14.70 15.65
C ASP A 113 14.07 -13.82 14.74
N GLU A 114 15.09 -14.44 14.15
CA GLU A 114 16.07 -13.77 13.29
C GLU A 114 15.39 -13.06 12.09
N VAL A 115 14.38 -13.71 11.51
CA VAL A 115 13.62 -13.20 10.36
C VAL A 115 12.84 -11.92 10.71
N CYS A 116 12.17 -11.88 11.86
CA CYS A 116 11.45 -10.69 12.31
C CYS A 116 12.38 -9.53 12.68
N ASN A 117 13.57 -9.83 13.21
CA ASN A 117 14.57 -8.80 13.49
C ASN A 117 15.12 -8.19 12.19
N GLU A 118 15.38 -8.99 11.16
CA GLU A 118 15.81 -8.49 9.83
C GLU A 118 14.74 -7.58 9.21
N ILE A 119 13.48 -8.02 9.14
CA ILE A 119 12.36 -7.25 8.56
C ILE A 119 12.16 -5.91 9.29
N ALA A 120 12.31 -5.87 10.61
CA ALA A 120 12.17 -4.64 11.41
C ALA A 120 13.25 -3.59 11.08
N THR A 121 14.44 -4.04 10.66
CA THR A 121 15.59 -3.19 10.34
C THR A 121 15.62 -2.70 8.89
N GLU A 122 15.04 -3.45 7.94
CA GLU A 122 15.16 -3.13 6.50
C GLU A 122 14.09 -2.19 5.96
N LYS A 123 12.88 -2.13 6.55
CA LYS A 123 11.79 -1.32 5.97
C LYS A 123 11.95 0.16 6.29
N THR A 124 12.34 0.94 5.27
CA THR A 124 12.08 2.39 5.18
C THR A 124 11.06 2.63 4.08
N TRP A 125 9.86 3.08 4.45
CA TRP A 125 8.92 3.67 3.49
C TRP A 125 9.44 5.05 3.12
N ASP A 126 9.78 5.24 1.84
CA ASP A 126 10.03 6.55 1.25
C ASP A 126 9.00 6.79 0.15
N PRO A 127 7.86 7.43 0.48
CA PRO A 127 6.84 7.73 -0.52
C PRO A 127 7.41 8.61 -1.64
N HIS A 128 8.45 9.41 -1.41
CA HIS A 128 9.02 10.25 -2.45
C HIS A 128 9.92 9.48 -3.43
N GLY A 129 10.57 8.40 -2.99
CA GLY A 129 11.32 7.49 -3.84
C GLY A 129 10.39 6.62 -4.70
N GLU A 130 9.30 6.11 -4.11
CA GLU A 130 8.39 5.21 -4.80
C GLU A 130 7.37 5.91 -5.72
N CYS A 131 7.02 7.18 -5.44
CA CYS A 131 6.16 8.00 -6.31
C CYS A 131 6.92 8.72 -7.44
N ASN A 132 8.25 8.54 -7.51
CA ASN A 132 9.11 8.99 -8.60
C ASN A 132 9.79 7.79 -9.32
N PRO A 133 9.03 6.84 -9.88
CA PRO A 133 9.62 5.83 -10.76
C PRO A 133 10.14 6.43 -12.06
#